data_AF-A0A0N0BJJ3-F1
#
_entry.id   AF-A0A0N0BJJ3-F1
#
_cell.length_a   1.000
_cell.length_b   1.000
_cell.length_c   1.000
_cell.angle_alpha   90.00
_cell.angle_beta   90.00
_cell.angle_gamma   90.00
#
_symmetry.space_group_name_H-M   'P 1'
#
loop_
_entity.id
_entity.type
_entity.pdbx_description
1 polymer ?
#
loop_
_entity_poly.entity_id
_entity_poly.type
_entity_poly.pdbx_seq_one_letter_code
_entity_poly.pdbx_strand_id
1 'polypeptide(L)'
;MSRIDNGSGWHECVKWLTRCGALRADHKANWPEATAVDLAYTLRDGVLLCNLLNTVDPGCIDMKDVNQKPQMAQFLCLRNIKVFLSACSTTFGLTDSELFEPSMLFDLSDFLRVLRTLSVLSNCPRLRRKGILGFSIGHGRSQEDIYKDLQSAGAGPTTGVGTFTMKSKGMDVDESQVYQELLCFSSNSQHDWPSTEKVSVVCNLNV
;
A
#
# COMPACT_ATOMS: atom_id res chain seq x y z
N MET A 1 29.01 -8.84 27.05
CA MET A 1 28.15 -9.83 26.39
C MET A 1 26.70 -9.32 26.40
N SER A 2 26.42 -8.25 25.68
CA SER A 2 25.05 -7.73 25.54
C SER A 2 24.36 -8.53 24.45
N ARG A 3 23.34 -9.29 24.82
CA ARG A 3 22.41 -9.91 23.86
C ARG A 3 21.95 -8.81 22.91
N ILE A 4 22.40 -8.89 21.66
CA ILE A 4 21.73 -8.21 20.57
C ILE A 4 20.38 -8.90 20.55
N ASP A 5 19.34 -8.23 21.06
CA ASP A 5 17.97 -8.65 20.78
C ASP A 5 17.92 -8.84 19.28
N ASN A 6 17.80 -10.09 18.85
CA ASN A 6 17.62 -10.44 17.45
C ASN A 6 16.17 -10.09 17.13
N GLY A 7 15.85 -8.80 17.24
CA GLY A 7 14.56 -8.22 16.94
C GLY A 7 14.25 -8.60 15.52
N SER A 8 13.19 -9.37 15.35
CA SER A 8 12.67 -9.72 14.04
C SER A 8 12.63 -8.47 13.17
N GLY A 9 13.07 -8.56 11.90
CA GLY A 9 13.22 -7.39 11.03
C GLY A 9 11.96 -6.49 10.92
N TRP A 10 10.79 -7.05 11.19
CA TRP A 10 9.54 -6.30 11.29
C TRP A 10 9.49 -5.35 12.50
N HIS A 11 10.03 -5.70 13.67
CA HIS A 11 10.11 -4.80 14.83
C HIS A 11 11.01 -3.60 14.54
N GLU A 12 12.14 -3.82 13.88
CA GLU A 12 13.02 -2.72 13.47
C GLU A 12 12.35 -1.82 12.43
N CYS A 13 11.56 -2.41 11.52
CA CYS A 13 10.72 -1.64 10.60
C CYS A 13 9.68 -0.78 11.34
N VAL A 14 8.98 -1.33 12.33
CA VAL A 14 7.99 -0.59 13.15
C VAL A 14 8.65 0.59 13.88
N LYS A 15 9.81 0.35 14.51
CA LYS A 15 10.58 1.42 15.16
C LYS A 15 10.99 2.50 14.18
N TRP A 16 11.43 2.11 12.98
CA TRP A 16 11.78 3.05 11.92
C TRP A 16 10.58 3.87 11.44
N LEU A 17 9.42 3.24 11.19
CA LEU A 17 8.18 3.94 10.83
C LEU A 17 7.75 4.97 11.88
N THR A 18 7.92 4.64 13.17
CA THR A 18 7.66 5.56 14.28
C THR A 18 8.66 6.72 14.29
N ARG A 19 9.96 6.47 14.05
CA ARG A 19 10.99 7.53 13.95
C ARG A 19 10.74 8.46 12.76
N CYS A 20 10.22 7.95 11.65
CA CYS A 20 9.84 8.74 10.49
C CYS A 20 8.57 9.56 10.72
N GLY A 21 7.84 9.36 11.82
CA GLY A 21 6.58 10.05 12.11
C GLY A 21 5.37 9.51 11.33
N ALA A 22 5.53 8.42 10.57
CA ALA A 22 4.44 7.81 9.81
C ALA A 22 3.50 6.96 10.69
N LEU A 23 4.02 6.45 11.81
CA LEU A 23 3.26 5.69 12.78
C LEU A 23 3.27 6.41 14.14
N ARG A 24 2.10 6.48 14.78
CA ARG A 24 2.00 7.06 16.13
C ARG A 24 2.58 6.09 17.17
N ALA A 25 3.16 6.63 18.24
CA ALA A 25 3.79 5.83 19.29
C ALA A 25 2.81 4.87 20.00
N ASP A 26 1.53 5.23 20.09
CA ASP A 26 0.44 4.48 20.71
C ASP A 26 -0.22 3.44 19.79
N HIS A 27 0.26 3.27 18.55
CA HIS A 27 -0.33 2.36 17.59
C HIS A 27 -0.17 0.88 18.00
N LYS A 28 -1.18 0.03 17.69
CA LYS A 28 -1.19 -1.41 18.00
C LYS A 28 0.10 -2.13 17.56
N ALA A 29 0.64 -1.77 16.40
CA ALA A 29 1.88 -2.36 15.89
C ALA A 29 3.13 -2.11 16.76
N ASN A 30 3.09 -1.13 17.69
CA ASN A 30 4.15 -0.88 18.65
C ASN A 30 4.01 -1.70 19.95
N TRP A 31 2.90 -2.42 20.15
CA TRP A 31 2.65 -3.18 21.36
C TRP A 31 3.59 -4.40 21.45
N PRO A 32 3.94 -4.85 22.66
CA PRO A 32 4.83 -6.00 22.83
C PRO A 32 4.19 -7.32 22.34
N GLU A 33 2.85 -7.40 22.31
CA GLU A 33 2.10 -8.55 21.77
C GLU A 33 1.87 -8.47 20.26
N ALA A 34 2.31 -7.38 19.61
CA ALA A 34 2.14 -7.23 18.17
C ALA A 34 2.91 -8.31 17.42
N THR A 35 2.41 -8.64 16.24
CA THR A 35 3.04 -9.61 15.33
C THR A 35 3.41 -8.96 14.01
N ALA A 36 4.19 -9.68 13.19
CA ALA A 36 4.48 -9.26 11.82
C ALA A 36 3.19 -9.05 11.00
N VAL A 37 2.14 -9.81 11.31
CA VAL A 37 0.83 -9.76 10.66
C VAL A 37 0.14 -8.42 10.92
N ASP A 38 0.19 -7.91 12.15
CA ASP A 38 -0.39 -6.61 12.50
C ASP A 38 0.26 -5.47 11.72
N LEU A 39 1.60 -5.50 11.60
CA LEU A 39 2.33 -4.55 10.76
C LEU A 39 1.90 -4.68 9.29
N ALA A 40 1.83 -5.91 8.77
CA ALA A 40 1.50 -6.14 7.37
C ALA A 40 0.08 -5.63 7.04
N TYR A 41 -0.91 -5.88 7.90
CA TYR A 41 -2.26 -5.31 7.76
C TYR A 41 -2.26 -3.77 7.82
N THR A 42 -1.41 -3.18 8.66
CA THR A 42 -1.28 -1.72 8.78
C THR A 42 -0.75 -1.09 7.47
N LEU A 43 0.12 -1.79 6.75
CA LEU A 43 0.70 -1.32 5.48
C LEU A 43 -0.14 -1.69 4.25
N ARG A 44 -1.09 -2.60 4.40
CA ARG A 44 -1.79 -3.31 3.31
C ARG A 44 -2.51 -2.40 2.32
N ASP A 45 -3.03 -1.27 2.77
CA ASP A 45 -3.78 -0.34 1.91
C ASP A 45 -2.91 0.69 1.18
N GLY A 46 -1.60 0.68 1.45
CA GLY A 46 -0.61 1.58 0.87
C GLY A 46 -0.70 3.03 1.34
N VAL A 47 -1.69 3.43 2.13
CA VAL A 47 -1.88 4.83 2.56
C VAL A 47 -0.74 5.26 3.48
N LEU A 48 -0.42 4.41 4.47
CA LEU A 48 0.67 4.69 5.41
C LEU A 48 2.02 4.79 4.70
N LEU A 49 2.25 3.97 3.67
CA LEU A 49 3.48 4.00 2.86
C LEU A 49 3.61 5.30 2.06
N CYS A 50 2.54 5.77 1.44
CA CYS A 50 2.53 7.04 0.74
C CYS A 50 2.74 8.23 1.69
N ASN A 51 2.06 8.22 2.84
CA ASN A 51 2.19 9.26 3.85
C ASN A 51 3.60 9.30 4.45
N LEU A 52 4.22 8.14 4.65
CA LEU A 52 5.62 8.02 5.08
C LEU A 52 6.56 8.77 4.12
N LEU A 53 6.48 8.48 2.82
CA LEU A 53 7.37 9.12 1.85
C LEU A 53 7.14 10.63 1.81
N ASN A 54 5.90 11.09 1.90
CA ASN A 54 5.62 12.53 1.90
C ASN A 54 6.00 13.25 3.20
N THR A 55 5.98 12.53 4.32
CA THR A 55 6.48 13.05 5.61
C THR A 55 7.99 13.21 5.55
N VAL A 56 8.66 12.20 5.00
CA VAL A 56 10.12 12.20 4.93
C VAL A 56 10.59 13.15 3.84
N ASP A 57 10.00 13.18 2.65
CA ASP A 57 10.33 14.05 1.52
C ASP A 57 9.06 14.71 0.94
N PRO A 58 8.67 15.91 1.42
CA PRO A 58 7.47 16.58 0.97
C PRO A 58 7.47 16.83 -0.54
N GLY A 59 6.40 16.43 -1.22
CA GLY A 59 6.22 16.58 -2.66
C GLY A 59 6.74 15.42 -3.49
N CYS A 60 7.25 14.34 -2.89
CA CYS A 60 7.64 13.14 -3.64
C CYS A 60 6.43 12.35 -4.17
N ILE A 61 5.26 12.48 -3.53
CA ILE A 61 3.99 11.90 -3.96
C ILE A 61 2.93 12.98 -3.94
N ASP A 62 2.15 13.09 -5.01
CA ASP A 62 0.92 13.88 -5.00
C ASP A 62 -0.16 13.14 -4.18
N MET A 63 -0.53 13.69 -3.03
CA MET A 63 -1.54 13.09 -2.16
C MET A 63 -2.93 13.04 -2.82
N LYS A 64 -3.15 13.79 -3.91
CA LYS A 64 -4.38 13.69 -4.71
C LYS A 64 -4.50 12.35 -5.43
N ASP A 65 -3.38 11.69 -5.72
CA ASP A 65 -3.35 10.38 -6.34
C ASP A 65 -3.51 9.22 -5.35
N VAL A 66 -3.48 9.53 -4.05
CA VAL A 66 -3.59 8.57 -2.96
C VAL A 66 -5.01 8.56 -2.41
N ASN A 67 -5.63 7.38 -2.44
CA ASN A 67 -6.94 7.16 -1.88
C ASN A 67 -6.84 7.00 -0.37
N GLN A 68 -7.11 8.05 0.40
CA GLN A 68 -7.00 8.07 1.87
C GLN A 68 -8.02 7.17 2.59
N LYS A 69 -9.12 6.82 1.91
CA LYS A 69 -10.17 5.93 2.44
C LYS A 69 -10.46 4.82 1.43
N PRO A 70 -9.53 3.89 1.19
CA PRO A 70 -9.69 2.89 0.14
C PRO A 70 -10.74 1.83 0.50
N GLN A 71 -11.24 1.78 1.74
CA GLN A 71 -12.25 0.81 2.22
C GLN A 71 -11.88 -0.66 1.91
N MET A 72 -10.58 -0.97 1.88
CA MET A 72 -10.03 -2.26 1.42
C MET A 72 -10.43 -2.66 0.00
N ALA A 73 -10.93 -1.73 -0.82
CA ALA A 73 -11.18 -1.97 -2.24
C ALA A 73 -9.85 -2.27 -2.93
N GLN A 74 -9.75 -3.46 -3.52
CA GLN A 74 -8.50 -3.98 -4.10
C GLN A 74 -7.89 -2.99 -5.10
N PHE A 75 -8.68 -2.46 -6.02
CA PHE A 75 -8.20 -1.50 -7.02
C PHE A 75 -7.58 -0.24 -6.39
N LEU A 76 -8.20 0.30 -5.34
CA LEU A 76 -7.71 1.51 -4.66
C LEU A 76 -6.45 1.23 -3.84
N CYS A 77 -6.40 0.10 -3.12
CA CYS A 77 -5.23 -0.31 -2.36
C CYS A 77 -4.03 -0.56 -3.28
N LEU A 78 -4.23 -1.32 -4.38
CA LEU A 78 -3.19 -1.57 -5.36
C LEU A 78 -2.72 -0.29 -6.05
N ARG A 79 -3.62 0.67 -6.33
CA ARG A 79 -3.24 1.99 -6.83
C ARG A 79 -2.33 2.71 -5.86
N ASN A 80 -2.69 2.78 -4.57
CA ASN A 80 -1.87 3.44 -3.56
C ASN A 80 -0.47 2.80 -3.46
N ILE A 81 -0.40 1.47 -3.43
CA ILE A 81 0.87 0.74 -3.38
C ILE A 81 1.73 1.03 -4.62
N LYS A 82 1.12 1.06 -5.81
CA LYS A 82 1.83 1.41 -7.06
C LYS A 82 2.40 2.83 -7.02
N VAL A 83 1.64 3.80 -6.50
CA VAL A 83 2.11 5.18 -6.32
C VAL A 83 3.33 5.23 -5.41
N PHE A 84 3.31 4.51 -4.28
CA PHE A 84 4.46 4.38 -3.39
C PHE A 84 5.70 3.80 -4.09
N LEU A 85 5.53 2.69 -4.82
CA LEU A 85 6.64 2.04 -5.53
C LEU A 85 7.23 2.92 -6.64
N SER A 86 6.36 3.65 -7.36
CA SER A 86 6.78 4.61 -8.39
C SER A 86 7.61 5.75 -7.79
N ALA A 87 7.25 6.27 -6.62
CA ALA A 87 8.06 7.26 -5.93
C ALA A 87 9.40 6.68 -5.45
N CYS A 88 9.41 5.42 -4.98
CA CYS A 88 10.65 4.73 -4.58
C CYS A 88 11.67 4.62 -5.72
N SER A 89 11.25 4.26 -6.94
CA SER A 89 12.16 4.20 -8.08
C SER A 89 12.57 5.58 -8.59
N THR A 90 11.60 6.48 -8.81
CA THR A 90 11.86 7.79 -9.44
C THR A 90 12.57 8.78 -8.54
N THR A 91 12.19 8.84 -7.26
CA THR A 91 12.69 9.87 -6.33
C THR A 91 13.83 9.35 -5.45
N PHE A 92 13.73 8.09 -5.00
CA PHE A 92 14.71 7.49 -4.09
C PHE A 92 15.75 6.60 -4.81
N GLY A 93 15.56 6.32 -6.10
CA GLY A 93 16.54 5.64 -6.95
C GLY A 93 16.66 4.14 -6.67
N LEU A 94 15.61 3.51 -6.14
CA LEU A 94 15.57 2.06 -5.96
C LEU A 94 15.45 1.37 -7.32
N THR A 95 16.14 0.24 -7.48
CA THR A 95 16.06 -0.59 -8.69
C THR A 95 14.84 -1.50 -8.65
N ASP A 96 14.33 -1.90 -9.82
CA ASP A 96 13.20 -2.84 -9.91
C ASP A 96 13.47 -4.17 -9.19
N SER A 97 14.75 -4.57 -9.11
CA SER A 97 15.20 -5.76 -8.38
C SER A 97 15.13 -5.63 -6.86
N GLU A 98 14.94 -4.42 -6.33
CA GLU A 98 14.78 -4.15 -4.90
C GLU A 98 13.31 -3.88 -4.53
N LEU A 99 12.46 -3.59 -5.51
CA LEU A 99 11.04 -3.38 -5.32
C LEU A 99 10.28 -4.71 -5.16
N PHE A 100 9.12 -4.62 -4.52
CA PHE A 100 8.15 -5.70 -4.41
C PHE A 100 6.98 -5.46 -5.38
N GLU A 101 6.24 -6.52 -5.70
CA GLU A 101 5.02 -6.37 -6.52
C GLU A 101 3.82 -5.96 -5.64
N PRO A 102 2.92 -5.09 -6.10
CA PRO A 102 1.78 -4.63 -5.29
C PRO A 102 0.94 -5.75 -4.65
N SER A 103 0.76 -6.86 -5.35
CA SER A 103 0.08 -8.08 -4.88
C SER A 103 0.78 -8.70 -3.66
N MET A 104 2.11 -8.66 -3.57
CA MET A 104 2.87 -9.23 -2.46
C MET A 104 2.49 -8.62 -1.10
N LEU A 105 2.17 -7.32 -1.09
CA LEU A 105 1.69 -6.63 0.10
C LEU A 105 0.17 -6.76 0.28
N PHE A 106 -0.60 -6.65 -0.81
CA PHE A 106 -2.07 -6.71 -0.70
C PHE A 106 -2.59 -8.10 -0.31
N ASP A 107 -2.01 -9.17 -0.88
CA ASP A 107 -2.37 -10.56 -0.59
C ASP A 107 -1.56 -11.13 0.59
N LEU A 108 -0.61 -10.34 1.12
CA LEU A 108 0.29 -10.74 2.21
C LEU A 108 1.10 -12.00 1.88
N SER A 109 1.40 -12.22 0.59
CA SER A 109 2.04 -13.44 0.09
C SER A 109 3.55 -13.46 0.30
N ASP A 110 4.23 -12.31 0.22
CA ASP A 110 5.66 -12.18 0.52
C ASP A 110 5.96 -10.87 1.26
N PHE A 111 5.63 -10.86 2.54
CA PHE A 111 5.90 -9.70 3.39
C PHE A 111 7.39 -9.48 3.67
N LEU A 112 8.22 -10.54 3.60
CA LEU A 112 9.66 -10.42 3.76
C LEU A 112 10.26 -9.57 2.63
N ARG A 113 9.79 -9.75 1.40
CA ARG A 113 10.18 -8.92 0.27
C ARG A 113 9.82 -7.45 0.50
N VAL A 114 8.62 -7.16 1.01
CA VAL A 114 8.19 -5.80 1.37
C VAL A 114 9.13 -5.18 2.41
N LEU A 115 9.43 -5.92 3.48
CA LEU A 115 10.35 -5.45 4.52
C LEU A 115 11.75 -5.17 3.95
N ARG A 116 12.26 -6.02 3.06
CA ARG A 116 13.57 -5.80 2.38
C ARG A 116 13.57 -4.50 1.58
N THR A 117 12.52 -4.24 0.80
CA THR A 117 12.38 -2.97 0.07
C THR A 117 12.39 -1.78 1.03
N LEU A 118 11.66 -1.85 2.15
CA LEU A 118 11.65 -0.79 3.17
C LEU A 118 13.02 -0.62 3.84
N SER A 119 13.77 -1.71 4.05
CA SER A 119 15.13 -1.64 4.59
C SER A 119 16.08 -0.92 3.63
N VAL A 120 16.05 -1.24 2.33
CA VAL A 120 16.83 -0.54 1.30
C VAL A 120 16.44 0.93 1.24
N LEU A 121 15.14 1.23 1.18
CA LEU A 121 14.61 2.59 1.20
C LEU A 121 15.10 3.38 2.42
N SER A 122 15.04 2.78 3.61
CA SER A 122 15.47 3.42 4.86
C SER A 122 16.95 3.79 4.88
N ASN A 123 17.78 3.06 4.14
CA ASN A 123 19.22 3.29 4.03
C ASN A 123 19.62 4.15 2.83
N CYS A 124 18.66 4.61 2.03
CA CYS A 124 18.98 5.39 0.85
C CYS A 124 19.64 6.74 1.24
N PRO A 125 20.54 7.29 0.40
CA PRO A 125 21.25 8.52 0.72
C PRO A 125 20.33 9.72 0.97
N ARG A 126 19.14 9.75 0.36
CA ARG A 126 18.16 10.83 0.59
C ARG A 126 17.62 10.81 2.02
N LEU A 127 17.24 9.64 2.53
CA LEU A 127 16.73 9.50 3.90
C LEU A 127 17.82 9.67 4.95
N ARG A 128 19.01 9.11 4.70
CA ARG A 128 20.16 9.26 5.61
C ARG A 128 20.58 10.71 5.81
N ARG A 129 20.48 11.55 4.78
CA ARG A 129 20.75 13.00 4.89
C ARG A 129 19.77 13.73 5.81
N LYS A 130 18.58 13.19 6.05
CA LYS A 130 17.58 13.75 6.98
C LYS A 130 17.82 13.34 8.43
N GLY A 131 18.90 12.60 8.72
CA GLY A 131 19.26 12.16 10.07
C GLY A 131 18.44 10.98 10.57
N ILE A 132 17.61 10.37 9.71
CA ILE A 132 16.82 9.19 10.06
C ILE A 132 17.72 7.96 9.94
N LEU A 133 17.94 7.28 11.06
CA LEU A 133 18.67 6.02 11.11
C LEU A 133 17.84 4.92 10.46
N GLY A 134 18.32 4.42 9.32
CA GLY A 134 17.73 3.28 8.62
C GLY A 134 17.79 2.00 9.46
N PHE A 135 17.07 0.97 9.02
CA PHE A 135 17.05 -0.33 9.67
C PHE A 135 17.58 -1.41 8.74
N SER A 136 18.05 -2.52 9.31
CA SER A 136 18.58 -3.67 8.58
C SER A 136 17.87 -4.93 9.02
N ILE A 137 17.62 -5.82 8.07
CA ILE A 137 16.97 -7.11 8.33
C ILE A 137 18.08 -8.17 8.37
N GLY A 138 18.22 -8.85 9.50
CA GLY A 138 19.13 -9.99 9.61
C GLY A 138 18.73 -11.14 8.67
N HIS A 139 19.72 -11.90 8.20
CA HIS A 139 19.51 -13.15 7.47
C HIS A 139 19.55 -14.32 8.46
N GLY A 140 18.43 -14.63 9.11
CA GLY A 140 18.32 -15.79 9.99
C GLY A 140 17.13 -16.64 9.61
N ARG A 141 17.35 -17.95 9.36
CA ARG A 141 16.34 -18.96 8.94
C ARG A 141 15.02 -18.94 9.71
N SER A 142 15.06 -18.50 10.97
CA SER A 142 13.90 -18.38 11.84
C SER A 142 12.94 -17.26 11.43
N GLN A 143 13.40 -16.26 10.66
CA GLN A 143 12.58 -15.14 10.24
C GLN A 143 11.68 -15.53 9.07
N GLU A 144 12.17 -16.36 8.14
CA GLU A 144 11.39 -16.81 6.98
C GLU A 144 10.13 -17.56 7.38
N ASP A 145 10.16 -18.38 8.44
CA ASP A 145 8.99 -19.15 8.88
C ASP A 145 7.89 -18.26 9.48
N ILE A 146 8.26 -17.19 10.19
CA ILE A 146 7.31 -16.18 10.71
C ILE A 146 6.52 -15.51 9.56
N TYR A 147 7.15 -15.33 8.40
CA TYR A 147 6.49 -14.70 7.25
C TYR A 147 5.74 -15.71 6.38
N LYS A 148 6.09 -17.00 6.40
CA LYS A 148 5.32 -18.06 5.73
C LYS A 148 3.96 -18.28 6.40
N ASP A 149 3.87 -18.16 7.71
CA ASP A 149 2.61 -18.31 8.44
C ASP A 149 1.59 -17.22 8.04
N LEU A 150 2.08 -16.03 7.69
CA LEU A 150 1.25 -14.94 7.16
C LEU A 150 0.63 -15.29 5.79
N GLN A 151 1.36 -16.01 4.94
CA GLN A 151 0.86 -16.47 3.65
C GLN A 151 -0.36 -17.40 3.80
N SER A 152 -0.40 -18.18 4.87
CA SER A 152 -1.55 -19.04 5.19
C SER A 152 -2.74 -18.27 5.79
N ALA A 153 -2.49 -17.14 6.45
CA ALA A 153 -3.54 -16.28 7.01
C ALA A 153 -4.16 -15.32 5.96
N GLY A 154 -3.39 -14.91 4.96
CA GLY A 154 -3.85 -14.05 3.85
C GLY A 154 -4.67 -14.79 2.78
N ALA A 155 -4.52 -16.12 2.71
CA ALA A 155 -5.27 -16.98 1.80
C ALA A 155 -6.65 -17.36 2.40
N GLY A 156 -7.63 -16.46 2.26
CA GLY A 156 -9.01 -16.92 2.15
C GLY A 156 -9.12 -17.87 0.95
N PRO A 157 -9.99 -18.90 0.98
CA PRO A 157 -10.04 -19.91 -0.07
C PRO A 157 -10.29 -19.26 -1.44
N THR A 158 -9.26 -19.22 -2.27
CA THR A 158 -9.44 -19.10 -3.71
C THR A 158 -10.03 -20.43 -4.17
N THR A 159 -11.34 -20.43 -4.42
CA THR A 159 -12.03 -21.52 -5.10
C THR A 159 -11.23 -21.95 -6.32
N GLY A 160 -11.00 -23.27 -6.39
CA GLY A 160 -9.98 -23.90 -7.20
C GLY A 160 -10.02 -23.60 -8.69
N VAL A 161 -8.85 -23.77 -9.28
CA VAL A 161 -8.61 -23.88 -10.71
C VAL A 161 -9.44 -25.04 -11.26
N GLY A 162 -10.63 -24.71 -11.76
CA GLY A 162 -11.30 -25.53 -12.76
C GLY A 162 -10.61 -25.27 -14.10
N THR A 163 -10.01 -26.28 -14.70
CA THR A 163 -9.65 -26.25 -16.13
C THR A 163 -10.94 -26.13 -16.94
N PHE A 164 -11.26 -24.93 -17.41
CA PHE A 164 -12.30 -24.70 -18.41
C PHE A 164 -11.65 -24.54 -19.78
N THR A 165 -11.82 -25.54 -20.62
CA THR A 165 -11.58 -25.44 -22.05
C THR A 165 -12.58 -24.46 -22.64
N MET A 166 -12.07 -23.38 -23.26
CA MET A 166 -12.88 -22.37 -23.92
C MET A 166 -13.67 -23.00 -25.07
N LYS A 167 -14.99 -23.02 -24.96
CA LYS A 167 -15.90 -23.15 -26.10
C LYS A 167 -16.71 -21.86 -26.18
N SER A 168 -16.41 -21.05 -27.19
CA SER A 168 -17.10 -19.78 -27.44
C SER A 168 -18.61 -19.97 -27.53
N LYS A 169 -19.35 -19.25 -26.67
CA LYS A 169 -20.74 -18.86 -26.94
C LYS A 169 -21.02 -17.57 -26.15
N GLY A 170 -21.38 -16.51 -26.87
CA GLY A 170 -21.53 -15.17 -26.33
C GLY A 170 -22.59 -15.07 -25.23
N MET A 171 -22.38 -14.13 -24.32
CA MET A 171 -23.34 -13.71 -23.30
C MET A 171 -23.27 -12.19 -23.15
N ASP A 172 -24.44 -11.57 -23.33
CA ASP A 172 -24.81 -10.20 -22.95
C ASP A 172 -24.32 -9.85 -21.55
N VAL A 173 -23.71 -8.67 -21.39
CA VAL A 173 -23.33 -8.11 -20.10
C VAL A 173 -24.42 -7.12 -19.70
N ASP A 174 -25.23 -7.50 -18.70
CA ASP A 174 -26.26 -6.66 -18.10
C ASP A 174 -25.60 -5.48 -17.36
N GLU A 175 -25.88 -4.27 -17.85
CA GLU A 175 -25.31 -2.98 -17.43
C GLU A 175 -25.58 -2.67 -15.94
N SER A 176 -26.54 -3.37 -15.32
CA SER A 176 -26.97 -3.16 -13.94
C SER A 176 -25.89 -3.46 -12.89
N GLN A 177 -24.96 -4.37 -13.18
CA GLN A 177 -23.93 -4.78 -12.21
C GLN A 177 -22.89 -3.67 -11.96
N VAL A 178 -22.60 -2.85 -12.98
CA VAL A 178 -21.65 -1.73 -12.89
C VAL A 178 -22.24 -0.56 -12.10
N TYR A 179 -23.54 -0.29 -12.27
CA TYR A 179 -24.23 0.76 -11.52
C TYR A 179 -24.27 0.45 -10.02
N GLN A 180 -24.39 -0.83 -9.64
CA GLN A 180 -24.44 -1.18 -8.23
C GLN A 180 -23.09 -0.95 -7.52
N GLU A 181 -21.96 -1.13 -8.20
CA GLU A 181 -20.66 -0.71 -7.67
C GLU A 181 -20.52 0.82 -7.58
N LEU A 182 -21.07 1.58 -8.54
CA LEU A 182 -21.05 3.04 -8.54
C LEU A 182 -21.98 3.69 -7.50
N LEU A 183 -23.12 3.07 -7.18
CA LEU A 183 -24.09 3.59 -6.22
C LEU A 183 -23.59 3.46 -4.76
N CYS A 184 -22.71 2.50 -4.48
CA CYS A 184 -22.00 2.37 -3.21
C CYS A 184 -21.10 3.59 -2.91
N PHE A 185 -20.55 4.24 -3.93
CA PHE A 185 -19.63 5.39 -3.79
C PHE A 185 -20.35 6.70 -3.44
N SER A 186 -21.64 6.85 -3.73
CA SER A 186 -22.33 8.14 -3.62
C SER A 186 -23.04 8.37 -2.29
N SER A 187 -23.06 7.39 -1.37
CA SER A 187 -23.91 7.46 -0.17
C SER A 187 -23.23 8.00 1.10
N ASN A 188 -22.12 8.76 1.02
CA ASN A 188 -21.59 9.40 2.24
C ASN A 188 -20.83 10.72 2.02
N SER A 189 -21.56 11.81 1.75
CA SER A 189 -21.45 13.09 2.48
C SER A 189 -22.42 14.12 1.92
N GLN A 190 -23.40 14.51 2.74
CA GLN A 190 -24.04 15.81 2.64
C GLN A 190 -22.97 16.89 2.88
N HIS A 191 -22.68 17.72 1.88
CA HIS A 191 -22.20 19.08 2.11
C HIS A 191 -22.72 19.99 0.97
N ASP A 192 -23.37 21.05 1.42
CA ASP A 192 -24.15 22.07 0.74
C ASP A 192 -23.24 23.09 0.00
N TRP A 193 -23.51 23.40 -1.28
CA TRP A 193 -23.15 24.69 -1.92
C TRP A 193 -24.04 24.92 -3.18
N PRO A 194 -24.43 26.16 -3.52
CA PRO A 194 -25.69 26.48 -4.17
C PRO A 194 -25.62 26.48 -5.70
N SER A 195 -26.80 26.35 -6.30
CA SER A 195 -27.03 26.39 -7.73
C SER A 195 -26.82 27.79 -8.32
N THR A 196 -26.06 27.89 -9.41
CA THR A 196 -26.12 29.03 -10.34
C THR A 196 -26.27 28.55 -11.78
N GLU A 197 -27.43 28.92 -12.31
CA GLU A 197 -27.83 29.28 -13.67
C GLU A 197 -27.00 28.87 -14.90
N LYS A 198 -27.78 28.43 -15.91
CA LYS A 198 -27.39 28.06 -17.27
C LYS A 198 -26.78 29.25 -18.03
N VAL A 199 -25.65 29.03 -18.69
CA VAL A 199 -25.24 29.81 -19.87
C VAL A 199 -24.95 28.85 -21.01
N SER A 200 -25.86 28.79 -21.99
CA SER A 200 -25.60 28.16 -23.29
C SER A 200 -24.80 29.12 -24.16
N VAL A 201 -23.62 28.69 -24.60
CA VAL A 201 -22.84 29.38 -25.63
C VAL A 201 -23.16 28.72 -26.96
N VAL A 202 -23.73 29.50 -27.89
CA VAL A 202 -24.02 29.09 -29.27
C VAL A 202 -22.74 29.23 -30.08
N CYS A 203 -22.27 28.14 -30.68
CA CYS A 203 -21.15 28.15 -31.62
C CYS A 203 -21.63 28.64 -33.00
N ASN A 204 -21.16 29.81 -33.45
CA ASN A 204 -21.25 30.22 -34.85
C ASN A 204 -19.90 29.98 -35.53
N LEU A 205 -19.92 29.12 -36.55
CA LEU A 205 -18.83 28.88 -37.49
C LEU A 205 -19.07 29.78 -38.72
N ASN A 206 -18.11 30.63 -39.07
CA ASN A 206 -18.13 31.45 -40.28
C ASN A 206 -16.79 31.32 -40.99
N VAL A 207 -16.77 30.63 -42.14
CA VAL A 207 -16.25 31.12 -43.44
C VAL A 207 -17.09 30.46 -44.53
#